data_AF-A0A5J9TRY7-F1
#
_entry.id   AF-A0A5J9TRY7-F1
#
_cell.length_a   1.000
_cell.length_b   1.000
_cell.length_c   1.000
_cell.angle_alpha   90.00
_cell.angle_beta   90.00
_cell.angle_gamma   90.00
#
_symmetry.space_group_name_H-M   'P 1'
#
loop_
_entity.id
_entity.type
_entity.pdbx_description
1 polymer ?
#
loop_
_entity_poly.entity_id
_entity_poly.type
_entity_poly.pdbx_seq_one_letter_code
_entity_poly.pdbx_strand_id
1 'polypeptide(L)'
;MRCAPPPAAATAAAARVAWWPARQRGVGSAAGPCAADDDSESELDSRAGSVAAWRSGFADMWLFWRTRNRFSLEELRYLTDQLQKVHFVNEANKDFVIEALRSIAELMIYGDQHDPSFFEYFMEKQIMGEFARILRISKLSRVSLQLLQTMGIMIQNLRNEHSIYYIFSNEHINFLITYPFDFRIDEMLSYYISFLRAISGKLNKNTISLLVKTKNDDVISFPLYAEALKFAFHEDSMIRVAIRTLTLNVYHVGDESVNRFVSRAPLSDYFSDIVQHFQKQCIDLDKLVVHSSRNTNSSLPMASIEDAIVQIEDTLYYFSDVMSSGIPDLERFITENILEVLVFRLLLPSLQGQNTDLGISVTTSMYLLCCILHIFKNKDMSSTVAASLFHQPDSSDRKQETPNGYNSEHDHCSSENECSSTSAVEESNKDKPDCLSSVLNDHLSPRDCCQGNTPRT
;
A
#
# COMPACT_ATOMS: atom_id res chain seq x y z
N MET A 1 -0.13 -54.87 -6.14
CA MET A 1 -0.11 -53.43 -6.47
C MET A 1 0.13 -52.65 -5.17
N ARG A 2 1.12 -51.76 -5.12
CA ARG A 2 1.38 -50.89 -3.94
C ARG A 2 1.11 -49.45 -4.36
N CYS A 3 0.28 -48.74 -3.59
CA CYS A 3 -0.01 -47.32 -3.84
C CYS A 3 1.14 -46.45 -3.32
N ALA A 4 1.43 -45.35 -4.02
CA ALA A 4 2.37 -44.33 -3.56
C ALA A 4 1.70 -43.42 -2.51
N PRO A 5 2.46 -42.88 -1.54
CA PRO A 5 1.94 -41.91 -0.58
C PRO A 5 1.81 -40.50 -1.20
N PRO A 6 0.94 -39.63 -0.65
CA PRO A 6 0.82 -38.24 -1.10
C PRO A 6 2.06 -37.40 -0.72
N PRO A 7 2.36 -36.32 -1.46
CA PRO A 7 3.43 -35.40 -1.10
C PRO A 7 3.09 -34.62 0.18
N ALA A 8 4.11 -34.36 1.00
CA ALA A 8 3.96 -33.69 2.30
C ALA A 8 3.57 -32.22 2.15
N ALA A 9 2.80 -31.71 3.12
CA ALA A 9 2.43 -30.30 3.19
C ALA A 9 3.68 -29.41 3.37
N ALA A 10 3.89 -28.48 2.45
CA ALA A 10 4.92 -27.46 2.58
C ALA A 10 4.51 -26.45 3.67
N THR A 11 5.26 -26.42 4.76
CA THR A 11 5.11 -25.40 5.80
C THR A 11 5.51 -24.02 5.27
N ALA A 12 4.72 -23.00 5.59
CA ALA A 12 4.95 -21.62 5.14
C ALA A 12 6.24 -21.05 5.76
N ALA A 13 7.34 -21.14 5.02
CA ALA A 13 8.58 -20.46 5.38
C ALA A 13 8.47 -18.97 5.04
N ALA A 14 8.49 -18.11 6.06
CA ALA A 14 8.44 -16.67 5.88
C ALA A 14 9.63 -16.17 5.05
N ALA A 15 9.37 -15.76 3.81
CA ALA A 15 10.37 -15.23 2.89
C ALA A 15 10.89 -13.88 3.39
N ARG A 16 12.01 -13.91 4.12
CA ARG A 16 12.79 -12.71 4.45
C ARG A 16 13.46 -12.18 3.18
N VAL A 17 12.78 -11.27 2.48
CA VAL A 17 13.38 -10.50 1.38
C VAL A 17 14.53 -9.67 1.96
N ALA A 18 15.76 -10.07 1.66
CA ALA A 18 16.97 -9.43 2.18
C ALA A 18 17.27 -8.16 1.38
N TRP A 19 17.05 -7.00 2.00
CA TRP A 19 17.37 -5.69 1.43
C TRP A 19 18.80 -5.28 1.81
N TRP A 20 19.74 -5.36 0.87
CA TRP A 20 21.01 -4.64 0.94
C TRP A 20 21.59 -4.34 -0.46
N PRO A 21 21.92 -3.08 -0.78
CA PRO A 21 22.70 -2.76 -1.98
C PRO A 21 24.16 -3.23 -1.80
N ALA A 22 24.62 -4.11 -2.69
CA ALA A 22 26.02 -4.53 -2.69
C ALA A 22 26.94 -3.38 -3.14
N ARG A 23 27.84 -2.94 -2.25
CA ARG A 23 28.83 -1.90 -2.53
C ARG A 23 29.78 -2.35 -3.65
N GLN A 24 29.64 -1.76 -4.84
CA GLN A 24 30.49 -2.10 -5.98
C GLN A 24 31.97 -1.84 -5.67
N ARG A 25 32.80 -2.89 -5.78
CA ARG A 25 34.26 -2.79 -5.68
C ARG A 25 34.81 -2.47 -7.07
N GLY A 26 35.17 -1.22 -7.30
CA GLY A 26 35.85 -0.80 -8.54
C GLY A 26 37.20 -1.50 -8.68
N VAL A 27 37.48 -2.04 -9.87
CA VAL A 27 38.74 -2.69 -10.20
C VAL A 27 39.80 -1.63 -10.52
N GLY A 28 40.79 -1.48 -9.64
CA GLY A 28 41.95 -0.62 -9.89
C GLY A 28 42.96 -1.32 -10.79
N SER A 29 43.20 -0.78 -11.99
CA SER A 29 44.29 -1.22 -12.86
C SER A 29 45.59 -0.55 -12.44
N ALA A 30 46.70 -1.31 -12.44
CA ALA A 30 48.00 -0.83 -11.99
C ALA A 30 48.85 -0.30 -13.16
N ALA A 31 49.31 0.94 -13.06
CA ALA A 31 50.45 1.45 -13.81
C ALA A 31 51.10 2.64 -13.08
N GLY A 32 52.42 2.57 -12.92
CA GLY A 32 53.32 3.72 -12.73
C GLY A 32 54.61 3.41 -13.51
N PRO A 33 55.70 4.18 -13.36
CA PRO A 33 55.87 5.41 -12.57
C PRO A 33 56.45 6.58 -13.41
N CYS A 34 56.67 7.74 -12.78
CA CYS A 34 57.95 8.49 -12.85
C CYS A 34 57.93 9.70 -11.89
N ALA A 35 59.13 10.15 -11.50
CA ALA A 35 59.34 11.13 -10.42
C ALA A 35 59.71 12.53 -10.94
N ALA A 36 59.50 13.54 -10.09
CA ALA A 36 60.31 14.75 -10.00
C ALA A 36 60.08 15.40 -8.62
N ASP A 37 61.16 15.79 -7.97
CA ASP A 37 61.18 16.53 -6.70
C ASP A 37 60.94 18.04 -6.95
N ASP A 38 60.46 18.77 -5.93
CA ASP A 38 61.09 20.05 -5.54
C ASP A 38 60.56 20.54 -4.17
N ASP A 39 61.48 21.06 -3.35
CA ASP A 39 61.24 21.58 -2.00
C ASP A 39 60.65 23.00 -1.99
N SER A 40 59.80 23.32 -1.00
CA SER A 40 59.66 24.68 -0.41
C SER A 40 58.67 24.69 0.78
N GLU A 41 59.13 24.33 1.98
CA GLU A 41 58.44 24.69 3.24
C GLU A 41 58.98 26.01 3.82
N SER A 42 58.10 26.97 4.13
CA SER A 42 58.19 27.82 5.35
C SER A 42 56.98 28.78 5.45
N GLU A 43 56.72 29.27 6.67
CA GLU A 43 55.75 30.34 7.03
C GLU A 43 54.23 30.06 6.98
N LEU A 44 53.75 28.95 7.59
CA LEU A 44 52.38 28.90 8.17
C LEU A 44 52.29 28.23 9.57
N ASP A 45 53.43 28.13 10.26
CA ASP A 45 53.61 27.20 11.38
C ASP A 45 53.19 27.75 12.76
N SER A 46 52.00 28.34 12.84
CA SER A 46 51.42 28.83 14.12
C SER A 46 49.92 28.60 14.27
N ARG A 47 49.26 27.99 13.28
CA ARG A 47 47.85 27.54 13.37
C ARG A 47 47.67 26.02 13.20
N ALA A 48 48.71 25.28 12.80
CA ALA A 48 48.66 23.84 12.60
C ALA A 48 48.49 23.02 13.90
N GLY A 49 49.11 23.47 15.00
CA GLY A 49 49.11 22.75 16.28
C GLY A 49 47.72 22.50 16.89
N SER A 50 46.74 23.38 16.62
CA SER A 50 45.36 23.21 17.10
C SER A 50 44.50 22.27 16.25
N VAL A 51 44.94 21.87 15.05
CA VAL A 51 44.16 21.01 14.14
C VAL A 51 44.72 19.58 14.14
N ALA A 52 46.03 19.41 14.32
CA ALA A 52 46.66 18.09 14.46
C ALA A 52 46.13 17.31 15.68
N ALA A 53 45.93 17.97 16.82
CA ALA A 53 45.47 17.36 18.07
C ALA A 53 44.06 16.72 18.01
N TRP A 54 43.23 17.12 17.04
CA TRP A 54 41.88 16.58 16.87
C TRP A 54 41.81 15.46 15.81
N ARG A 55 42.84 15.34 14.96
CA ARG A 55 42.97 14.24 13.99
C ARG A 55 43.53 12.97 14.64
N SER A 56 44.47 13.07 15.59
CA SER A 56 44.85 11.91 16.41
C SER A 56 43.65 11.39 17.20
N GLY A 57 42.92 12.30 17.87
CA GLY A 57 41.69 12.00 18.61
C GLY A 57 40.61 11.28 17.80
N PHE A 58 40.60 11.34 16.46
CA PHE A 58 39.62 10.64 15.63
C PHE A 58 39.99 9.17 15.38
N ALA A 59 41.27 8.89 15.11
CA ALA A 59 41.78 7.52 15.03
C ALA A 59 41.79 6.87 16.43
N ASP A 60 42.21 7.61 17.44
CA ASP A 60 42.18 7.18 18.84
C ASP A 60 40.74 6.93 19.29
N MET A 61 39.76 7.78 18.95
CA MET A 61 38.35 7.53 19.28
C MET A 61 37.79 6.29 18.56
N TRP A 62 38.02 6.12 17.26
CA TRP A 62 37.53 4.93 16.55
C TRP A 62 38.20 3.62 17.02
N LEU A 63 39.46 3.67 17.48
CA LEU A 63 40.14 2.54 18.11
C LEU A 63 39.72 2.32 19.58
N PHE A 64 39.45 3.38 20.34
CA PHE A 64 38.98 3.36 21.74
C PHE A 64 37.60 2.71 21.89
N TRP A 65 36.74 2.87 20.88
CA TRP A 65 35.43 2.20 20.86
C TRP A 65 35.54 0.72 20.48
N ARG A 66 36.68 0.29 19.91
CA ARG A 66 36.99 -1.12 19.64
C ARG A 66 37.56 -1.85 20.87
N THR A 67 38.01 -1.13 21.89
CA THR A 67 38.61 -1.70 23.12
C THR A 67 37.70 -1.71 24.35
N ARG A 68 36.58 -0.98 24.34
CA ARG A 68 35.51 -1.12 25.35
C ARG A 68 34.66 -2.36 25.08
N ASN A 69 34.04 -2.92 26.12
CA ASN A 69 33.07 -4.00 25.95
C ASN A 69 31.80 -3.42 25.28
N ARG A 70 31.74 -3.51 23.95
CA ARG A 70 30.67 -2.94 23.10
C ARG A 70 29.26 -3.33 23.53
N PHE A 71 29.10 -4.49 24.17
CA PHE A 71 27.82 -4.98 24.70
C PHE A 71 27.85 -4.94 26.24
N SER A 72 27.76 -3.73 26.79
CA SER A 72 27.73 -3.48 28.24
C SER A 72 26.74 -2.37 28.60
N LEU A 73 26.18 -2.44 29.81
CA LEU A 73 25.26 -1.43 30.31
C LEU A 73 25.97 -0.09 30.54
N GLU A 74 27.26 -0.13 30.91
CA GLU A 74 28.14 1.05 30.99
C GLU A 74 28.28 1.77 29.64
N GLU A 75 28.31 1.03 28.53
CA GLU A 75 28.31 1.62 27.19
C GLU A 75 26.99 2.34 26.92
N LEU A 76 25.85 1.68 27.15
CA LEU A 76 24.53 2.29 26.97
C LEU A 76 24.39 3.58 27.79
N ARG A 77 24.83 3.55 29.06
CA ARG A 77 24.83 4.71 29.97
C ARG A 77 25.67 5.85 29.41
N TYR A 78 26.92 5.56 29.04
CA TYR A 78 27.84 6.54 28.47
C TYR A 78 27.27 7.18 27.19
N LEU A 79 26.77 6.38 26.25
CA LEU A 79 26.18 6.88 25.00
C LEU A 79 24.97 7.78 25.25
N THR A 80 24.10 7.38 26.18
CA THR A 80 22.92 8.18 26.59
C THR A 80 23.34 9.52 27.19
N ASP A 81 24.27 9.51 28.15
CA ASP A 81 24.78 10.73 28.80
C ASP A 81 25.47 11.68 27.81
N GLN A 82 26.18 11.16 26.81
CA GLN A 82 26.78 12.01 25.76
C GLN A 82 25.73 12.56 24.79
N LEU A 83 24.73 11.76 24.40
CA LEU A 83 23.66 12.19 23.50
C LEU A 83 22.81 13.30 24.13
N GLN A 84 22.52 13.19 25.44
CA GLN A 84 21.81 14.22 26.23
C GLN A 84 22.53 15.57 26.26
N LYS A 85 23.87 15.59 26.23
CA LYS A 85 24.68 16.83 26.18
C LYS A 85 24.64 17.53 24.82
N VAL A 86 24.17 16.87 23.76
CA VAL A 86 24.06 17.46 22.42
C VAL A 86 22.82 18.35 22.35
N HIS A 87 23.00 19.66 22.54
CA HIS A 87 21.92 20.66 22.42
C HIS A 87 21.64 21.10 20.98
N PHE A 88 22.61 20.97 20.07
CA PHE A 88 22.45 21.25 18.64
C PHE A 88 23.35 20.31 17.81
N VAL A 89 22.86 19.86 16.65
CA VAL A 89 23.60 18.95 15.76
C VAL A 89 24.13 19.73 14.54
N ASN A 90 25.43 19.64 14.31
CA ASN A 90 26.16 20.37 13.29
C ASN A 90 27.19 19.46 12.57
N GLU A 91 27.85 20.00 11.55
CA GLU A 91 28.81 19.25 10.73
C GLU A 91 30.00 18.66 11.51
N ALA A 92 30.34 19.21 12.69
CA ALA A 92 31.45 18.75 13.52
C ALA A 92 31.07 17.60 14.47
N ASN A 93 29.80 17.50 14.90
CA ASN A 93 29.34 16.46 15.82
C ASN A 93 28.39 15.41 15.20
N LYS A 94 27.94 15.61 13.94
CA LYS A 94 27.00 14.70 13.24
C LYS A 94 27.45 13.23 13.26
N ASP A 95 28.74 12.95 13.04
CA ASP A 95 29.22 11.59 12.85
C ASP A 95 29.26 10.83 14.19
N PHE A 96 29.57 11.54 15.29
CA PHE A 96 29.40 11.03 16.65
C PHE A 96 27.91 10.73 16.97
N VAL A 97 26.99 11.65 16.64
CA VAL A 97 25.55 11.44 16.87
C VAL A 97 25.04 10.23 16.09
N ILE A 98 25.44 10.11 14.82
CA ILE A 98 25.12 8.98 13.93
C ILE A 98 25.63 7.65 14.52
N GLU A 99 26.86 7.61 15.03
CA GLU A 99 27.42 6.41 15.66
C GLU A 99 26.72 6.06 16.98
N ALA A 100 26.45 7.05 17.83
CA ALA A 100 25.75 6.86 19.10
C ALA A 100 24.33 6.31 18.90
N LEU A 101 23.56 6.88 17.95
CA LEU A 101 22.23 6.37 17.59
C LEU A 101 22.28 4.88 17.18
N ARG A 102 23.22 4.51 16.30
CA ARG A 102 23.38 3.13 15.82
C ARG A 102 23.81 2.18 16.94
N SER A 103 24.80 2.58 17.73
CA SER A 103 25.33 1.79 18.85
C SER A 103 24.28 1.53 19.92
N ILE A 104 23.45 2.52 20.26
CA ILE A 104 22.33 2.35 21.19
C ILE A 104 21.32 1.33 20.67
N ALA A 105 20.96 1.35 19.38
CA ALA A 105 20.03 0.37 18.82
C ALA A 105 20.61 -1.05 18.76
N GLU A 106 21.90 -1.22 18.46
CA GLU A 106 22.57 -2.52 18.55
C GLU A 106 22.55 -3.06 19.98
N LEU A 107 22.80 -2.19 20.98
CA LEU A 107 22.68 -2.52 22.39
C LEU A 107 21.25 -2.90 22.79
N MET A 108 20.23 -2.26 22.21
CA MET A 108 18.83 -2.64 22.43
C MET A 108 18.46 -3.99 21.83
N ILE A 109 18.89 -4.26 20.59
CA ILE A 109 18.69 -5.56 19.94
C ILE A 109 19.41 -6.67 20.71
N TYR A 110 20.60 -6.39 21.25
CA TYR A 110 21.32 -7.32 22.11
C TYR A 110 20.60 -7.55 23.44
N GLY A 111 20.28 -6.48 24.17
CA GLY A 111 19.65 -6.53 25.50
C GLY A 111 18.29 -7.24 25.48
N ASP A 112 17.42 -6.91 24.52
CA ASP A 112 16.11 -7.57 24.31
C ASP A 112 16.18 -9.11 24.25
N GLN A 113 17.31 -9.66 23.79
CA GLN A 113 17.53 -11.09 23.63
C GLN A 113 18.38 -11.75 24.72
N HIS A 114 19.13 -10.99 25.53
CA HIS A 114 20.15 -11.55 26.44
C HIS A 114 20.09 -11.00 27.88
N ASP A 115 19.69 -9.75 28.08
CA ASP A 115 19.73 -9.07 29.38
C ASP A 115 18.66 -7.95 29.45
N PRO A 116 17.56 -8.17 30.19
CA PRO A 116 16.48 -7.18 30.35
C PRO A 116 16.92 -5.83 30.93
N SER A 117 18.02 -5.77 31.69
CA SER A 117 18.46 -4.55 32.37
C SER A 117 18.80 -3.40 31.40
N PHE A 118 19.22 -3.73 30.17
CA PHE A 118 19.42 -2.77 29.09
C PHE A 118 18.10 -2.08 28.73
N PHE A 119 17.01 -2.84 28.64
CA PHE A 119 15.71 -2.29 28.27
C PHE A 119 15.05 -1.58 29.44
N GLU A 120 15.20 -2.07 30.68
CA GLU A 120 14.83 -1.34 31.89
C GLU A 120 15.48 0.05 31.95
N TYR A 121 16.78 0.14 31.68
CA TYR A 121 17.49 1.42 31.59
C TYR A 121 17.00 2.30 30.42
N PHE A 122 16.71 1.72 29.25
CA PHE A 122 16.16 2.43 28.10
C PHE A 122 14.79 3.08 28.40
N MET A 123 13.96 2.39 29.18
CA MET A 123 12.70 2.92 29.70
C MET A 123 12.94 4.01 30.75
N GLU A 124 13.79 3.74 31.76
CA GLU A 124 14.08 4.68 32.85
C GLU A 124 14.62 6.03 32.34
N LYS A 125 15.49 6.01 31.33
CA LYS A 125 16.10 7.22 30.76
C LYS A 125 15.38 7.80 29.54
N GLN A 126 14.21 7.26 29.18
CA GLN A 126 13.40 7.75 28.06
C GLN A 126 14.22 7.89 26.76
N ILE A 127 15.07 6.90 26.44
CA ILE A 127 16.01 6.99 25.31
C ILE A 127 15.28 7.15 23.95
N MET A 128 14.08 6.59 23.83
CA MET A 128 13.19 6.84 22.69
C MET A 128 12.84 8.34 22.52
N GLY A 129 12.69 9.08 23.63
CA GLY A 129 12.48 10.53 23.66
C GLY A 129 13.74 11.29 23.30
N GLU A 130 14.92 10.78 23.67
CA GLU A 130 16.20 11.33 23.23
C GLU A 130 16.39 11.19 21.71
N PHE A 131 15.98 10.07 21.11
CA PHE A 131 15.94 9.93 19.65
C PHE A 131 15.00 10.98 19.02
N ALA A 132 13.77 11.12 19.53
CA ALA A 132 12.83 12.14 19.06
C ALA A 132 13.38 13.58 19.23
N ARG A 133 14.08 13.87 20.33
CA ARG A 133 14.75 15.15 20.61
C ARG A 133 15.85 15.42 19.60
N ILE A 134 16.74 14.46 19.37
CA ILE A 134 17.84 14.54 18.38
C ILE A 134 17.31 14.82 16.97
N LEU A 135 16.21 14.17 16.58
CA LEU A 135 15.56 14.43 15.29
C LEU A 135 15.07 15.89 15.19
N ARG A 136 14.46 16.44 16.26
CA ARG A 136 13.95 17.83 16.29
C ARG A 136 15.05 18.89 16.27
N ILE A 137 16.19 18.65 16.91
CA ILE A 137 17.30 19.62 16.97
C ILE A 137 18.28 19.49 15.79
N SER A 138 18.22 18.39 15.02
CA SER A 138 19.03 18.20 13.83
C SER A 138 18.38 18.81 12.60
N LYS A 139 19.14 19.65 11.89
CA LYS A 139 18.81 20.08 10.52
C LYS A 139 19.52 19.25 9.44
N LEU A 140 20.32 18.26 9.86
CA LEU A 140 21.15 17.46 8.97
C LEU A 140 20.45 16.16 8.60
N SER A 141 20.14 16.02 7.31
CA SER A 141 19.42 14.86 6.76
C SER A 141 20.09 13.52 7.04
N ARG A 142 21.43 13.46 7.05
CA ARG A 142 22.19 12.25 7.44
C ARG A 142 21.82 11.70 8.82
N VAL A 143 21.46 12.58 9.76
CA VAL A 143 21.08 12.18 11.12
C VAL A 143 19.66 11.64 11.13
N SER A 144 18.74 12.28 10.41
CA SER A 144 17.37 11.79 10.19
C SER A 144 17.34 10.44 9.48
N LEU A 145 18.20 10.27 8.48
CA LEU A 145 18.41 9.03 7.72
C LEU A 145 18.96 7.92 8.62
N GLN A 146 20.03 8.18 9.37
CA GLN A 146 20.54 7.21 10.33
C GLN A 146 19.46 6.84 11.36
N LEU A 147 18.72 7.82 11.90
CA LEU A 147 17.70 7.57 12.90
C LEU A 147 16.57 6.68 12.37
N LEU A 148 16.04 6.95 11.17
CA LEU A 148 15.01 6.09 10.57
C LEU A 148 15.52 4.67 10.30
N GLN A 149 16.72 4.53 9.74
CA GLN A 149 17.34 3.23 9.50
C GLN A 149 17.55 2.45 10.82
N THR A 150 18.15 3.11 11.82
CA THR A 150 18.41 2.60 13.16
C THR A 150 17.12 2.14 13.83
N MET A 151 16.07 2.96 13.79
CA MET A 151 14.77 2.64 14.37
C MET A 151 14.06 1.48 13.67
N GLY A 152 14.11 1.44 12.33
CA GLY A 152 13.56 0.33 11.55
C GLY A 152 14.23 -1.00 11.89
N ILE A 153 15.57 -1.03 11.91
CA ILE A 153 16.36 -2.23 12.27
C ILE A 153 16.09 -2.65 13.71
N MET A 154 16.03 -1.70 14.65
CA MET A 154 15.73 -1.98 16.06
C MET A 154 14.35 -2.64 16.20
N ILE A 155 13.29 -1.98 15.75
CA ILE A 155 11.91 -2.47 15.86
C ILE A 155 11.75 -3.82 15.16
N GLN A 156 12.33 -4.00 13.97
CA GLN A 156 12.25 -5.29 13.25
C GLN A 156 12.82 -6.45 14.07
N ASN A 157 13.91 -6.22 14.81
CA ASN A 157 14.65 -7.27 15.52
C ASN A 157 14.22 -7.49 16.98
N LEU A 158 13.50 -6.56 17.63
CA LEU A 158 12.92 -6.79 18.97
C LEU A 158 12.01 -8.03 18.95
N ARG A 159 12.13 -8.87 19.99
CA ARG A 159 11.36 -10.10 20.18
C ARG A 159 10.57 -10.11 21.47
N ASN A 160 10.99 -9.37 22.49
CA ASN A 160 10.30 -9.33 23.77
C ASN A 160 9.01 -8.49 23.64
N GLU A 161 7.87 -9.05 24.06
CA GLU A 161 6.58 -8.35 24.01
C GLU A 161 6.59 -7.08 24.87
N HIS A 162 7.24 -7.09 26.03
CA HIS A 162 7.36 -5.92 26.89
C HIS A 162 8.12 -4.78 26.19
N SER A 163 9.16 -5.11 25.42
CA SER A 163 9.93 -4.14 24.65
C SER A 163 9.12 -3.55 23.51
N ILE A 164 8.35 -4.37 22.79
CA ILE A 164 7.45 -3.92 21.73
C ILE A 164 6.33 -3.03 22.32
N TYR A 165 5.71 -3.45 23.42
CA TYR A 165 4.67 -2.66 24.10
C TYR A 165 5.19 -1.31 24.56
N TYR A 166 6.41 -1.21 25.13
CA TYR A 166 6.98 0.07 25.52
C TYR A 166 7.20 1.01 24.33
N ILE A 167 7.81 0.52 23.24
CA ILE A 167 8.06 1.33 22.05
C ILE A 167 6.75 1.81 21.43
N PHE A 168 5.71 0.98 21.41
CA PHE A 168 4.42 1.33 20.78
C PHE A 168 3.51 2.17 21.67
N SER A 169 3.54 2.00 22.99
CA SER A 169 2.76 2.80 23.95
C SER A 169 3.29 4.24 24.10
N ASN A 170 4.50 4.51 23.61
CA ASN A 170 5.15 5.81 23.77
C ASN A 170 4.79 6.75 22.61
N GLU A 171 4.34 7.98 22.92
CA GLU A 171 3.97 9.00 21.91
C GLU A 171 5.09 9.30 20.88
N HIS A 172 6.35 9.04 21.24
CA HIS A 172 7.49 9.22 20.36
C HIS A 172 7.45 8.35 19.10
N ILE A 173 6.83 7.17 19.11
CA ILE A 173 6.69 6.38 17.86
C ILE A 173 5.75 7.07 16.89
N ASN A 174 4.63 7.61 17.38
CA ASN A 174 3.67 8.36 16.58
C ASN A 174 4.29 9.67 16.07
N PHE A 175 5.11 10.34 16.88
CA PHE A 175 5.92 11.48 16.44
C PHE A 175 6.87 11.11 15.29
N LEU A 176 7.59 9.99 15.35
CA LEU A 176 8.47 9.54 14.27
C LEU A 176 7.70 9.14 13.01
N ILE A 177 6.55 8.49 13.14
CA ILE A 177 5.67 8.14 12.01
C ILE A 177 5.21 9.42 11.29
N THR A 178 4.71 10.42 12.02
CA THR A 178 4.18 11.67 11.44
C THR A 178 5.22 12.77 11.23
N TYR A 179 6.52 12.47 11.37
CA TYR A 179 7.55 13.48 11.21
C TYR A 179 7.67 13.91 9.74
N PRO A 180 7.72 15.21 9.42
CA PRO A 180 7.80 15.70 8.04
C PRO A 180 9.22 15.53 7.48
N PHE A 181 9.57 14.30 7.09
CA PHE A 181 10.83 14.00 6.40
C PHE A 181 10.86 14.60 4.99
N ASP A 182 12.05 15.03 4.55
CA ASP A 182 12.26 15.56 3.20
C ASP A 182 12.57 14.43 2.23
N PHE A 183 11.53 13.88 1.59
CA PHE A 183 11.64 12.78 0.63
C PHE A 183 12.30 13.16 -0.71
N ARG A 184 12.71 14.42 -0.91
CA ARG A 184 13.57 14.83 -2.04
C ARG A 184 15.02 14.39 -1.84
N ILE A 185 15.37 13.98 -0.62
CA ILE A 185 16.70 13.50 -0.27
C ILE A 185 16.77 12.00 -0.58
N ASP A 186 17.83 11.61 -1.29
CA ASP A 186 18.06 10.22 -1.68
C ASP A 186 18.04 9.27 -0.47
N GLU A 187 17.58 8.04 -0.70
CA GLU A 187 17.31 6.98 0.29
C GLU A 187 16.31 7.34 1.42
N MET A 188 15.92 8.61 1.61
CA MET A 188 15.09 9.02 2.77
C MET A 188 13.73 8.34 2.77
N LEU A 189 13.08 8.24 1.61
CA LEU A 189 11.80 7.58 1.46
C LEU A 189 11.91 6.05 1.68
N SER A 190 12.95 5.39 1.15
CA SER A 190 13.09 3.94 1.28
C SER A 190 13.34 3.51 2.74
N TYR A 191 14.11 4.29 3.51
CA TYR A 191 14.25 4.06 4.96
C TYR A 191 12.97 4.35 5.74
N TYR A 192 12.23 5.40 5.38
CA TYR A 192 10.94 5.71 6.01
C TYR A 192 9.91 4.59 5.79
N ILE A 193 9.76 4.12 4.54
CA ILE A 193 8.88 3.00 4.18
C ILE A 193 9.32 1.71 4.87
N SER A 194 10.64 1.46 4.99
CA SER A 194 11.19 0.32 5.73
C SER A 194 10.88 0.40 7.22
N PHE A 195 10.94 1.60 7.82
CA PHE A 195 10.58 1.85 9.22
C PHE A 195 9.08 1.62 9.46
N LEU A 196 8.19 2.15 8.62
CA LEU A 196 6.75 1.88 8.72
C LEU A 196 6.45 0.38 8.58
N ARG A 197 7.11 -0.32 7.63
CA ARG A 197 7.00 -1.77 7.46
C ARG A 197 7.50 -2.56 8.68
N ALA A 198 8.57 -2.10 9.32
CA ALA A 198 9.10 -2.74 10.54
C ALA A 198 8.09 -2.65 11.70
N ILE A 199 7.40 -1.51 11.84
CA ILE A 199 6.30 -1.33 12.82
C ILE A 199 5.13 -2.25 12.46
N SER A 200 4.70 -2.26 11.20
CA SER A 200 3.55 -3.08 10.78
C SER A 200 3.77 -4.58 10.99
N GLY A 201 5.01 -5.06 10.83
CA GLY A 201 5.40 -6.44 11.11
C GLY A 201 5.38 -6.85 12.59
N LYS A 202 5.03 -5.96 13.52
CA LYS A 202 4.78 -6.25 14.94
C LYS A 202 3.31 -6.07 15.34
N LEU A 203 2.43 -5.77 14.39
CA LEU A 203 0.99 -5.66 14.65
C LEU A 203 0.39 -7.04 14.96
N ASN A 204 -0.40 -7.07 16.02
CA ASN A 204 -1.25 -8.17 16.45
C ASN A 204 -2.36 -7.60 17.35
N LYS A 205 -3.26 -8.46 17.83
CA LYS A 205 -4.43 -8.06 18.63
C LYS A 205 -4.10 -7.30 19.93
N ASN A 206 -2.89 -7.46 20.46
CA ASN A 206 -2.43 -6.82 21.69
C ASN A 206 -1.64 -5.53 21.42
N THR A 207 -1.01 -5.40 20.25
CA THR A 207 -0.13 -4.27 19.92
C THR A 207 -0.81 -3.17 19.09
N ILE A 208 -1.85 -3.49 18.31
CA ILE A 208 -2.47 -2.50 17.41
C ILE A 208 -3.16 -1.36 18.16
N SER A 209 -3.77 -1.66 19.31
CA SER A 209 -4.44 -0.70 20.19
C SER A 209 -3.51 0.38 20.74
N LEU A 210 -2.20 0.11 20.79
CA LEU A 210 -1.17 1.05 21.27
C LEU A 210 -0.81 2.13 20.22
N LEU A 211 -1.04 1.84 18.94
CA LEU A 211 -0.70 2.72 17.81
C LEU A 211 -1.89 3.52 17.26
N VAL A 212 -3.09 3.34 17.83
CA VAL A 212 -4.31 4.06 17.48
C VAL A 212 -4.73 5.02 18.58
N LYS A 213 -5.46 6.08 18.22
CA LYS A 213 -6.20 6.90 19.16
C LYS A 213 -7.68 6.58 19.03
N THR A 214 -8.32 6.21 20.13
CA THR A 214 -9.75 5.91 20.19
C THR A 214 -10.52 7.03 20.87
N LYS A 215 -11.82 7.12 20.57
CA LYS A 215 -12.81 7.95 21.26
C LYS A 215 -14.15 7.24 21.20
N ASN A 216 -14.73 6.93 22.36
CA ASN A 216 -15.97 6.13 22.46
C ASN A 216 -15.86 4.79 21.71
N ASP A 217 -14.76 4.08 21.91
CA ASP A 217 -14.43 2.79 21.28
C ASP A 217 -14.31 2.77 19.73
N ASP A 218 -14.49 3.92 19.06
CA ASP A 218 -14.12 4.12 17.66
C ASP A 218 -12.66 4.62 17.55
N VAL A 219 -11.89 4.07 16.61
CA VAL A 219 -10.60 4.65 16.22
C VAL A 219 -10.84 5.95 15.46
N ILE A 220 -10.19 7.02 15.89
CA ILE A 220 -10.26 8.35 15.26
C ILE A 220 -8.95 8.74 14.56
N SER A 221 -7.86 8.03 14.83
CA SER A 221 -6.55 8.28 14.21
C SER A 221 -5.69 7.01 14.29
N PHE A 222 -5.15 6.59 13.14
CA PHE A 222 -4.15 5.53 13.04
C PHE A 222 -3.00 6.02 12.14
N PRO A 223 -1.98 6.69 12.70
CA PRO A 223 -0.95 7.37 11.90
C PRO A 223 -0.18 6.43 10.97
N LEU A 224 0.14 5.21 11.44
CA LEU A 224 0.86 4.21 10.64
C LEU A 224 0.17 3.90 9.31
N TYR A 225 -1.15 3.71 9.34
CA TYR A 225 -1.94 3.41 8.15
C TYR A 225 -2.13 4.65 7.26
N ALA A 226 -2.47 5.79 7.86
CA ALA A 226 -2.73 7.03 7.13
C ALA A 226 -1.47 7.58 6.43
N GLU A 227 -0.29 7.50 7.05
CA GLU A 227 0.96 7.89 6.41
C GLU A 227 1.40 6.90 5.31
N ALA A 228 1.18 5.60 5.51
CA ALA A 228 1.51 4.58 4.54
C ALA A 228 0.71 4.73 3.22
N LEU A 229 -0.60 5.00 3.29
CA LEU A 229 -1.45 5.13 2.10
C LEU A 229 -1.04 6.27 1.16
N LYS A 230 -0.34 7.31 1.66
CA LYS A 230 0.21 8.40 0.82
C LYS A 230 1.17 7.91 -0.28
N PHE A 231 1.73 6.70 -0.11
CA PHE A 231 2.70 6.09 -1.03
C PHE A 231 2.15 4.86 -1.76
N ALA A 232 0.85 4.56 -1.64
CA ALA A 232 0.26 3.36 -2.25
C ALA A 232 0.35 3.34 -3.79
N PHE A 233 0.40 4.53 -4.41
CA PHE A 233 0.51 4.74 -5.86
C PHE A 233 1.89 5.27 -6.29
N HIS A 234 2.93 5.06 -5.48
CA HIS A 234 4.28 5.50 -5.81
C HIS A 234 4.85 4.75 -7.04
N GLU A 235 5.66 5.42 -7.87
CA GLU A 235 6.19 4.87 -9.14
C GLU A 235 7.13 3.67 -8.94
N ASP A 236 7.91 3.66 -7.86
CA ASP A 236 8.72 2.50 -7.45
C ASP A 236 7.83 1.33 -6.98
N SER A 237 7.90 0.21 -7.69
CA SER A 237 7.15 -1.01 -7.39
C SER A 237 7.49 -1.60 -6.03
N MET A 238 8.73 -1.47 -5.55
CA MET A 238 9.13 -1.97 -4.24
C MET A 238 8.49 -1.18 -3.09
N ILE A 239 8.29 0.13 -3.29
CA ILE A 239 7.52 0.96 -2.34
C ILE A 239 6.07 0.50 -2.34
N ARG A 240 5.44 0.28 -3.51
CA ARG A 240 4.08 -0.29 -3.59
C ARG A 240 3.96 -1.63 -2.88
N VAL A 241 4.91 -2.56 -3.08
CA VAL A 241 4.95 -3.87 -2.40
C VAL A 241 5.10 -3.73 -0.88
N ALA A 242 5.92 -2.79 -0.40
CA ALA A 242 6.07 -2.52 1.02
C ALA A 242 4.80 -1.94 1.66
N ILE A 243 4.11 -1.01 0.98
CA ILE A 243 2.81 -0.48 1.41
C ILE A 243 1.73 -1.57 1.41
N ARG A 244 1.63 -2.38 0.34
CA ARG A 244 0.72 -3.54 0.27
C ARG A 244 0.94 -4.50 1.44
N THR A 245 2.20 -4.84 1.74
CA THR A 245 2.57 -5.65 2.91
C THR A 245 2.08 -5.00 4.22
N LEU A 246 2.26 -3.68 4.38
CA LEU A 246 1.83 -2.95 5.56
C LEU A 246 0.30 -2.95 5.72
N THR A 247 -0.45 -2.72 4.63
CA THR A 247 -1.92 -2.73 4.67
C THR A 247 -2.46 -4.12 5.01
N LEU A 248 -1.88 -5.19 4.45
CA LEU A 248 -2.25 -6.56 4.79
C LEU A 248 -1.92 -6.88 6.26
N ASN A 249 -0.77 -6.44 6.77
CA ASN A 249 -0.45 -6.59 8.19
C ASN A 249 -1.47 -5.90 9.12
N VAL A 250 -2.09 -4.80 8.68
CA VAL A 250 -3.19 -4.14 9.42
C VAL A 250 -4.46 -4.97 9.35
N TYR A 251 -4.89 -5.37 8.14
CA TYR A 251 -6.17 -6.07 7.94
C TYR A 251 -6.17 -7.45 8.62
N HIS A 252 -5.05 -8.17 8.60
CA HIS A 252 -4.92 -9.51 9.22
C HIS A 252 -4.91 -9.51 10.76
N VAL A 253 -4.92 -8.36 11.44
CA VAL A 253 -5.05 -8.34 12.91
C VAL A 253 -6.45 -8.77 13.36
N GLY A 254 -7.49 -8.42 12.57
CA GLY A 254 -8.88 -8.68 12.94
C GLY A 254 -9.32 -7.94 14.21
N ASP A 255 -8.94 -6.67 14.33
CA ASP A 255 -9.46 -5.75 15.36
C ASP A 255 -10.67 -4.98 14.80
N GLU A 256 -11.82 -5.11 15.45
CA GLU A 256 -13.08 -4.57 14.95
C GLU A 256 -13.13 -3.03 14.88
N SER A 257 -12.42 -2.35 15.80
CA SER A 257 -12.37 -0.88 15.82
C SER A 257 -11.51 -0.34 14.66
N VAL A 258 -10.45 -1.07 14.31
CA VAL A 258 -9.59 -0.77 13.16
C VAL A 258 -10.28 -1.15 11.84
N ASN A 259 -10.96 -2.30 11.78
CA ASN A 259 -11.74 -2.73 10.61
C ASN A 259 -12.76 -1.65 10.20
N ARG A 260 -13.51 -1.12 11.17
CA ARG A 260 -14.46 -0.01 10.97
C ARG A 260 -13.77 1.27 10.50
N PHE A 261 -12.58 1.56 11.02
CA PHE A 261 -11.81 2.76 10.65
C PHE A 261 -11.27 2.70 9.22
N VAL A 262 -10.68 1.56 8.79
CA VAL A 262 -10.18 1.42 7.41
C VAL A 262 -11.30 1.36 6.37
N SER A 263 -12.50 0.93 6.78
CA SER A 263 -13.70 0.88 5.93
C SER A 263 -14.46 2.21 5.83
N ARG A 264 -14.00 3.28 6.50
CA ARG A 264 -14.69 4.57 6.58
C ARG A 264 -14.09 5.61 5.64
N ALA A 265 -14.95 6.37 4.95
CA ALA A 265 -14.52 7.51 4.14
C ALA A 265 -13.77 8.59 4.97
N PRO A 266 -12.66 9.16 4.46
CA PRO A 266 -12.13 9.00 3.09
C PRO A 266 -11.13 7.83 2.93
N LEU A 267 -10.88 7.01 3.96
CA LEU A 267 -9.90 5.92 3.87
C LEU A 267 -10.39 4.76 2.99
N SER A 268 -11.71 4.55 2.90
CA SER A 268 -12.34 3.62 1.97
C SER A 268 -12.07 3.94 0.50
N ASP A 269 -11.81 5.21 0.18
CA ASP A 269 -11.71 5.69 -1.19
C ASP A 269 -10.48 5.06 -1.89
N TYR A 270 -9.45 4.71 -1.09
CA TYR A 270 -8.30 3.90 -1.48
C TYR A 270 -8.67 2.67 -2.30
N PHE A 271 -9.74 1.95 -1.92
CA PHE A 271 -10.14 0.71 -2.61
C PHE A 271 -10.72 0.97 -4.00
N SER A 272 -11.32 2.14 -4.24
CA SER A 272 -11.69 2.55 -5.60
C SER A 272 -10.47 3.04 -6.38
N ASP A 273 -9.65 3.90 -5.78
CA ASP A 273 -8.45 4.46 -6.39
C ASP A 273 -7.48 3.36 -6.89
N ILE A 274 -7.31 2.28 -6.11
CA ILE A 274 -6.40 1.18 -6.52
C ILE A 274 -6.96 0.32 -7.64
N VAL A 275 -8.29 0.16 -7.75
CA VAL A 275 -8.90 -0.54 -8.88
C VAL A 275 -8.89 0.34 -10.13
N GLN A 276 -9.06 1.66 -10.00
CA GLN A 276 -8.88 2.63 -11.10
C GLN A 276 -7.42 2.66 -11.59
N HIS A 277 -6.45 2.64 -10.68
CA HIS A 277 -5.02 2.53 -11.03
C HIS A 277 -4.74 1.20 -11.76
N PHE A 278 -5.31 0.09 -11.28
CA PHE A 278 -5.17 -1.21 -11.94
C PHE A 278 -5.83 -1.24 -13.33
N GLN A 279 -6.98 -0.59 -13.53
CA GLN A 279 -7.60 -0.42 -14.86
C GLN A 279 -6.62 0.23 -15.85
N LYS A 280 -5.89 1.26 -15.41
CA LYS A 280 -4.83 1.88 -16.22
C LYS A 280 -3.70 0.90 -16.56
N GLN A 281 -3.26 0.09 -15.59
CA GLN A 281 -2.24 -0.96 -15.84
C GLN A 281 -2.72 -2.00 -16.87
N CYS A 282 -3.99 -2.40 -16.83
CA CYS A 282 -4.60 -3.28 -17.85
C CYS A 282 -4.59 -2.66 -19.26
N ILE A 283 -4.91 -1.36 -19.37
CA ILE A 283 -4.89 -0.62 -20.63
C ILE A 283 -3.46 -0.44 -21.14
N ASP A 284 -2.50 -0.20 -20.25
CA ASP A 284 -1.08 -0.04 -20.62
C ASP A 284 -0.44 -1.38 -21.06
N LEU A 285 -0.86 -2.53 -20.48
CA LEU A 285 -0.52 -3.86 -21.00
C LEU A 285 -1.04 -4.04 -22.43
N ASP A 286 -2.29 -3.68 -22.71
CA ASP A 286 -2.87 -3.85 -24.06
C ASP A 286 -2.10 -3.05 -25.12
N LYS A 287 -1.70 -1.81 -24.81
CA LYS A 287 -0.84 -1.00 -25.68
C LYS A 287 0.47 -1.72 -26.00
N LEU A 288 1.14 -2.30 -25.00
CA LEU A 288 2.38 -3.06 -25.20
C LEU A 288 2.14 -4.27 -26.11
N VAL A 289 1.09 -5.06 -25.86
CA VAL A 289 0.73 -6.24 -26.68
C VAL A 289 0.42 -5.85 -28.13
N VAL A 290 -0.37 -4.80 -28.35
CA VAL A 290 -0.74 -4.31 -29.69
C VAL A 290 0.47 -3.73 -30.43
N HIS A 291 1.36 -2.99 -29.75
CA HIS A 291 2.59 -2.48 -30.36
C HIS A 291 3.53 -3.62 -30.78
N SER A 292 3.71 -4.65 -29.94
CA SER A 292 4.54 -5.81 -30.26
C SER A 292 3.98 -6.64 -31.41
N SER A 293 2.66 -6.82 -31.48
CA SER A 293 2.00 -7.53 -32.59
C SER A 293 2.19 -6.81 -33.94
N ARG A 294 2.21 -5.48 -33.96
CA ARG A 294 2.32 -4.66 -35.18
C ARG A 294 3.76 -4.48 -35.67
N ASN A 295 4.74 -4.53 -34.77
CA ASN A 295 6.15 -4.25 -35.06
C ASN A 295 7.04 -5.48 -34.82
N THR A 296 6.85 -6.54 -35.62
CA THR A 296 7.68 -7.77 -35.61
C THR A 296 9.19 -7.55 -35.79
N ASN A 297 9.61 -6.37 -36.25
CA ASN A 297 11.00 -5.97 -36.44
C ASN A 297 11.50 -4.95 -35.39
N SER A 298 10.68 -4.53 -34.42
CA SER A 298 11.12 -3.59 -33.37
C SER A 298 11.57 -4.33 -32.12
N SER A 299 12.71 -3.91 -31.57
CA SER A 299 13.26 -4.41 -30.32
C SER A 299 12.54 -3.84 -29.08
N LEU A 300 11.20 -3.91 -29.06
CA LEU A 300 10.46 -3.84 -27.80
C LEU A 300 10.74 -5.15 -27.05
N PRO A 301 11.39 -5.11 -25.86
CA PRO A 301 11.75 -6.34 -25.17
C PRO A 301 10.50 -7.09 -24.73
N MET A 302 10.41 -8.39 -25.02
CA MET A 302 9.39 -9.28 -24.42
C MET A 302 9.34 -9.13 -22.91
N ALA A 303 10.49 -8.90 -22.27
CA ALA A 303 10.63 -8.56 -20.86
C ALA A 303 9.69 -7.42 -20.39
N SER A 304 9.42 -6.40 -21.22
CA SER A 304 8.50 -5.32 -20.83
C SER A 304 7.02 -5.76 -20.76
N ILE A 305 6.64 -6.82 -21.49
CA ILE A 305 5.30 -7.42 -21.40
C ILE A 305 5.27 -8.37 -20.20
N GLU A 306 6.32 -9.16 -20.00
CA GLU A 306 6.49 -10.05 -18.85
C GLU A 306 6.45 -9.26 -17.52
N ASP A 307 7.16 -8.14 -17.42
CA ASP A 307 7.15 -7.22 -16.27
C ASP A 307 5.77 -6.59 -16.03
N ALA A 308 4.98 -6.35 -17.09
CA ALA A 308 3.62 -5.83 -16.97
C ALA A 308 2.62 -6.91 -16.52
N ILE A 309 2.78 -8.15 -17.02
CA ILE A 309 2.04 -9.34 -16.59
C ILE A 309 2.28 -9.62 -15.10
N VAL A 310 3.54 -9.64 -14.65
CA VAL A 310 3.89 -9.86 -13.23
C VAL A 310 3.25 -8.79 -12.35
N GLN A 311 3.29 -7.52 -12.74
CA GLN A 311 2.65 -6.44 -11.98
C GLN A 311 1.13 -6.53 -11.92
N ILE A 312 0.49 -7.09 -12.96
CA ILE A 312 -0.95 -7.36 -12.98
C ILE A 312 -1.28 -8.50 -12.03
N GLU A 313 -0.57 -9.62 -12.11
CA GLU A 313 -0.76 -10.77 -11.21
C GLU A 313 -0.50 -10.39 -9.75
N ASP A 314 0.60 -9.70 -9.43
CA ASP A 314 0.90 -9.17 -8.08
C ASP A 314 -0.22 -8.28 -7.51
N THR A 315 -0.92 -7.54 -8.38
CA THR A 315 -2.01 -6.65 -7.97
C THR A 315 -3.31 -7.42 -7.77
N LEU A 316 -3.60 -8.42 -8.61
CA LEU A 316 -4.72 -9.35 -8.41
C LEU A 316 -4.52 -10.23 -7.16
N TYR A 317 -3.31 -10.71 -6.88
CA TYR A 317 -3.02 -11.43 -5.63
C TYR A 317 -3.23 -10.52 -4.41
N TYR A 318 -2.77 -9.26 -4.46
CA TYR A 318 -3.06 -8.29 -3.39
C TYR A 318 -4.57 -8.08 -3.19
N PHE A 319 -5.36 -7.93 -4.26
CA PHE A 319 -6.82 -7.84 -4.14
C PHE A 319 -7.43 -9.11 -3.53
N SER A 320 -6.95 -10.30 -3.91
CA SER A 320 -7.38 -11.57 -3.33
C SER A 320 -7.08 -11.65 -1.84
N ASP A 321 -5.90 -11.21 -1.40
CA ASP A 321 -5.52 -11.17 0.01
C ASP A 321 -6.35 -10.16 0.80
N VAL A 322 -6.65 -8.97 0.24
CA VAL A 322 -7.54 -7.98 0.87
C VAL A 322 -8.96 -8.53 1.04
N MET A 323 -9.53 -9.17 0.01
CA MET A 323 -10.84 -9.84 0.13
C MET A 323 -10.80 -10.99 1.15
N SER A 324 -9.67 -11.70 1.24
CA SER A 324 -9.48 -12.83 2.17
C SER A 324 -9.14 -12.40 3.61
N SER A 325 -9.05 -11.09 3.89
CA SER A 325 -8.70 -10.56 5.22
C SER A 325 -9.75 -10.82 6.31
N GLY A 326 -10.97 -11.20 5.93
CA GLY A 326 -12.09 -11.42 6.84
C GLY A 326 -12.85 -10.14 7.22
N ILE A 327 -12.65 -9.03 6.51
CA ILE A 327 -13.36 -7.77 6.70
C ILE A 327 -14.42 -7.60 5.57
N PRO A 328 -15.72 -7.80 5.85
CA PRO A 328 -16.75 -7.86 4.80
C PRO A 328 -16.89 -6.59 3.95
N ASP A 329 -16.68 -5.41 4.56
CA ASP A 329 -16.72 -4.14 3.82
C ASP A 329 -15.59 -4.07 2.77
N LEU A 330 -14.40 -4.60 3.06
CA LEU A 330 -13.27 -4.55 2.12
C LEU A 330 -13.46 -5.56 0.98
N GLU A 331 -14.01 -6.74 1.27
CA GLU A 331 -14.43 -7.69 0.23
C GLU A 331 -15.46 -7.05 -0.70
N ARG A 332 -16.48 -6.38 -0.14
CA ARG A 332 -17.49 -5.66 -0.92
C ARG A 332 -16.85 -4.57 -1.78
N PHE A 333 -16.05 -3.66 -1.20
CA PHE A 333 -15.44 -2.55 -1.94
C PHE A 333 -14.59 -3.02 -3.11
N ILE A 334 -13.72 -4.03 -2.91
CA ILE A 334 -12.90 -4.59 -3.99
C ILE A 334 -13.79 -5.26 -5.05
N THR A 335 -14.76 -6.10 -4.64
CA THR A 335 -15.62 -6.83 -5.58
C THR A 335 -16.47 -5.90 -6.44
N GLU A 336 -17.13 -4.90 -5.83
CA GLU A 336 -17.97 -3.92 -6.53
C GLU A 336 -17.14 -3.10 -7.53
N ASN A 337 -15.98 -2.56 -7.11
CA ASN A 337 -15.13 -1.78 -8.00
C ASN A 337 -14.54 -2.63 -9.13
N ILE A 338 -14.14 -3.88 -8.88
CA ILE A 338 -13.63 -4.79 -9.93
C ILE A 338 -14.72 -5.12 -10.95
N LEU A 339 -15.93 -5.45 -10.50
CA LEU A 339 -17.06 -5.71 -11.39
C LEU A 339 -17.41 -4.47 -12.22
N GLU A 340 -17.55 -3.30 -11.59
CA GLU A 340 -17.97 -2.09 -12.27
C GLU A 340 -16.88 -1.50 -13.18
N VAL A 341 -15.66 -1.29 -12.66
CA VAL A 341 -14.58 -0.57 -13.36
C VAL A 341 -13.86 -1.45 -14.37
N LEU A 342 -13.65 -2.74 -14.06
CA LEU A 342 -12.93 -3.66 -14.93
C LEU A 342 -13.90 -4.51 -15.76
N VAL A 343 -14.72 -5.36 -15.12
CA VAL A 343 -15.50 -6.36 -15.87
C VAL A 343 -16.51 -5.69 -16.80
N PHE A 344 -17.40 -4.83 -16.29
CA PHE A 344 -18.49 -4.28 -17.08
C PHE A 344 -18.08 -3.12 -17.99
N ARG A 345 -17.13 -2.26 -17.56
CA ARG A 345 -16.71 -1.09 -18.34
C ARG A 345 -15.52 -1.34 -19.28
N LEU A 346 -14.63 -2.29 -18.98
CA LEU A 346 -13.41 -2.54 -19.77
C LEU A 346 -13.44 -3.89 -20.51
N LEU A 347 -13.65 -4.99 -19.78
CA LEU A 347 -13.44 -6.34 -20.31
C LEU A 347 -14.61 -6.79 -21.20
N LEU A 348 -15.83 -6.76 -20.67
CA LEU A 348 -17.03 -7.27 -21.32
C LEU A 348 -17.37 -6.57 -22.65
N PRO A 349 -17.29 -5.22 -22.78
CA PRO A 349 -17.55 -4.55 -24.04
C PRO A 349 -16.60 -4.99 -25.16
N SER A 350 -15.31 -5.15 -24.84
CA SER A 350 -14.29 -5.67 -25.76
C SER A 350 -14.62 -7.09 -26.24
N LEU A 351 -15.00 -7.99 -25.33
CA LEU A 351 -15.37 -9.38 -25.66
C LEU A 351 -16.65 -9.48 -26.49
N GLN A 352 -17.57 -8.53 -26.34
CA GLN A 352 -18.81 -8.44 -27.12
C GLN A 352 -18.63 -7.69 -28.45
N GLY A 353 -17.41 -7.24 -28.78
CA GLY A 353 -17.14 -6.48 -30.01
C GLY A 353 -17.73 -5.06 -30.01
N GLN A 354 -18.07 -4.51 -28.85
CA GLN A 354 -18.54 -3.14 -28.70
C GLN A 354 -17.35 -2.17 -28.75
N ASN A 355 -17.38 -1.21 -29.67
CA ASN A 355 -16.38 -0.14 -29.70
C ASN A 355 -16.64 0.85 -28.56
N THR A 356 -15.82 0.81 -27.52
CA THR A 356 -15.78 1.82 -26.44
C THR A 356 -14.47 2.60 -26.51
N ASP A 357 -14.49 3.89 -26.13
CA ASP A 357 -13.29 4.77 -26.16
C ASP A 357 -12.18 4.31 -25.19
N LEU A 358 -12.49 3.40 -24.27
CA LEU A 358 -11.57 2.78 -23.31
C LEU A 358 -11.15 1.35 -23.73
N GLY A 359 -11.59 0.87 -24.90
CA GLY A 359 -11.48 -0.53 -25.31
C GLY A 359 -10.05 -1.05 -25.42
N ILE A 360 -9.77 -2.16 -24.74
CA ILE A 360 -8.60 -3.01 -24.95
C ILE A 360 -8.89 -4.07 -26.01
N SER A 361 -7.85 -4.69 -26.59
CA SER A 361 -8.03 -5.82 -27.52
C SER A 361 -8.69 -7.03 -26.86
N VAL A 362 -9.41 -7.82 -27.67
CA VAL A 362 -10.10 -9.06 -27.26
C VAL A 362 -9.12 -10.04 -26.59
N THR A 363 -7.89 -10.13 -27.10
CA THR A 363 -6.84 -11.01 -26.56
C THR A 363 -6.46 -10.62 -25.13
N THR A 364 -6.19 -9.33 -24.89
CA THR A 364 -5.86 -8.83 -23.54
C THR A 364 -7.07 -8.93 -22.62
N SER A 365 -8.28 -8.68 -23.12
CA SER A 365 -9.52 -8.83 -22.35
C SER A 365 -9.75 -10.27 -21.88
N MET A 366 -9.60 -11.26 -22.78
CA MET A 366 -9.67 -12.68 -22.44
C MET A 366 -8.60 -13.07 -21.42
N TYR A 367 -7.36 -12.61 -21.58
CA TYR A 367 -6.27 -12.88 -20.63
C TYR A 367 -6.59 -12.33 -19.23
N LEU A 368 -6.95 -11.05 -19.12
CA LEU A 368 -7.29 -10.41 -17.85
C LEU A 368 -8.50 -11.07 -17.17
N LEU A 369 -9.53 -11.42 -17.95
CA LEU A 369 -10.70 -12.14 -17.45
C LEU A 369 -10.33 -13.51 -16.89
N CYS A 370 -9.45 -14.26 -17.58
CA CYS A 370 -8.91 -15.52 -17.08
C CYS A 370 -8.13 -15.34 -15.79
N CYS A 371 -7.28 -14.31 -15.67
CA CYS A 371 -6.53 -14.02 -14.44
C CYS A 371 -7.46 -13.70 -13.26
N ILE A 372 -8.47 -12.84 -13.47
CA ILE A 372 -9.50 -12.49 -12.48
C ILE A 372 -10.22 -13.76 -11.99
N LEU A 373 -10.72 -14.60 -12.91
CA LEU A 373 -11.45 -15.83 -12.57
C LEU A 373 -10.56 -16.94 -11.98
N HIS A 374 -9.25 -16.92 -12.25
CA HIS A 374 -8.30 -17.89 -11.70
C HIS A 374 -7.85 -17.52 -10.28
N ILE A 375 -7.52 -16.24 -10.05
CA ILE A 375 -6.97 -15.76 -8.80
C ILE A 375 -8.08 -15.57 -7.75
N PHE A 376 -9.24 -15.01 -8.14
CA PHE A 376 -10.32 -14.77 -7.20
C PHE A 376 -11.20 -16.00 -6.97
N LYS A 377 -11.16 -16.51 -5.75
CA LYS A 377 -11.92 -17.70 -5.32
C LYS A 377 -13.36 -17.38 -4.89
N ASN A 378 -13.83 -16.15 -5.12
CA ASN A 378 -15.20 -15.74 -4.79
C ASN A 378 -16.19 -16.30 -5.83
N LYS A 379 -17.15 -17.11 -5.35
CA LYS A 379 -18.15 -17.78 -6.18
C LYS A 379 -19.16 -16.81 -6.79
N ASP A 380 -19.52 -15.76 -6.07
CA ASP A 380 -20.58 -14.84 -6.48
C ASP A 380 -20.07 -13.92 -7.59
N MET A 381 -18.84 -13.39 -7.47
CA MET A 381 -18.18 -12.66 -8.56
C MET A 381 -18.02 -13.51 -9.82
N SER A 382 -17.54 -14.75 -9.72
CA SER A 382 -17.42 -15.64 -10.88
C SER A 382 -18.78 -16.00 -11.50
N SER A 383 -19.84 -16.16 -10.68
CA SER A 383 -21.21 -16.36 -11.15
C SER A 383 -21.77 -15.11 -11.84
N THR A 384 -21.53 -13.91 -11.31
CA THR A 384 -21.93 -12.63 -11.91
C THR A 384 -21.22 -12.40 -13.25
N VAL A 385 -19.91 -12.62 -13.30
CA VAL A 385 -19.11 -12.54 -14.54
C VAL A 385 -19.66 -13.49 -15.60
N ALA A 386 -19.89 -14.76 -15.25
CA ALA A 386 -20.47 -15.74 -16.18
C ALA A 386 -21.88 -15.33 -16.64
N ALA A 387 -22.75 -14.90 -15.71
CA ALA A 387 -24.10 -14.45 -16.03
C ALA A 387 -24.09 -13.26 -17.00
N SER A 388 -23.14 -12.33 -16.88
CA SER A 388 -22.99 -11.17 -17.77
C SER A 388 -22.35 -11.49 -19.12
N LEU A 389 -21.49 -12.51 -19.20
CA LEU A 389 -20.94 -13.01 -20.46
C LEU A 389 -21.97 -13.78 -21.29
N PHE A 390 -22.84 -14.55 -20.63
CA PHE A 390 -23.84 -15.40 -21.28
C PHE A 390 -25.24 -14.78 -21.37
N HIS A 391 -25.52 -13.65 -20.70
CA HIS A 391 -26.65 -12.80 -21.05
C HIS A 391 -26.38 -12.13 -22.40
N GLN A 392 -26.92 -12.72 -23.47
CA GLN A 392 -27.29 -11.92 -24.62
C GLN A 392 -28.50 -11.07 -24.20
N PRO A 393 -28.51 -9.75 -24.44
CA PRO A 393 -29.77 -9.02 -24.46
C PRO A 393 -30.61 -9.64 -25.58
N ASP A 394 -31.84 -10.07 -25.27
CA ASP A 394 -32.72 -10.70 -26.25
C ASP A 394 -32.81 -9.82 -27.49
N SER A 395 -32.51 -10.41 -28.65
CA SER A 395 -32.54 -9.72 -29.94
C SER A 395 -33.99 -9.49 -30.37
N SER A 396 -34.59 -8.45 -29.80
CA SER A 396 -35.92 -7.92 -30.14
C SER A 396 -35.94 -7.21 -31.51
N ASP A 397 -35.33 -7.84 -32.52
CA ASP A 397 -35.56 -7.48 -33.94
C ASP A 397 -35.46 -8.70 -34.88
N ARG A 398 -35.93 -9.87 -34.42
CA ARG A 398 -36.40 -10.92 -35.34
C ARG A 398 -37.78 -10.54 -35.88
N LYS A 399 -37.80 -9.69 -36.92
CA LYS A 399 -38.96 -9.55 -37.79
C LYS A 399 -39.41 -10.94 -38.23
N GLN A 400 -40.70 -11.23 -38.05
CA GLN A 400 -41.28 -12.52 -38.42
C GLN A 400 -41.07 -12.79 -39.91
N GLU A 401 -40.28 -13.80 -40.22
CA GLU A 401 -40.38 -14.49 -41.51
C GLU A 401 -41.71 -15.24 -41.52
N THR A 402 -42.69 -14.70 -42.24
CA THR A 402 -43.99 -15.35 -42.47
C THR A 402 -43.81 -16.62 -43.31
N PRO A 403 -44.22 -17.81 -42.85
CA PRO A 403 -44.24 -19.00 -43.68
C PRO A 403 -45.50 -18.99 -44.56
N ASN A 404 -45.41 -18.36 -45.74
CA ASN A 404 -46.50 -18.39 -46.72
C ASN A 404 -46.58 -19.77 -47.41
N GLY A 405 -47.55 -20.58 -47.00
CA GLY A 405 -48.07 -21.72 -47.74
C GLY A 405 -49.37 -21.37 -48.46
N TYR A 406 -49.42 -21.67 -49.77
CA TYR A 406 -50.63 -21.75 -50.61
C TYR A 406 -51.68 -22.69 -49.95
N ASN A 407 -53.00 -22.63 -50.17
CA ASN A 407 -53.89 -21.84 -51.04
C ASN A 407 -55.35 -22.04 -50.54
N SER A 408 -56.26 -21.06 -50.74
CA SER A 408 -57.62 -21.31 -51.31
C SER A 408 -58.41 -20.00 -51.37
N GLU A 409 -58.90 -19.65 -52.55
CA GLU A 409 -59.95 -18.65 -52.75
C GLU A 409 -61.33 -19.32 -52.55
N HIS A 410 -62.30 -18.63 -51.93
CA HIS A 410 -63.70 -18.58 -52.39
C HIS A 410 -64.59 -17.64 -51.53
N ASP A 411 -64.98 -16.54 -52.15
CA ASP A 411 -66.32 -15.90 -52.20
C ASP A 411 -67.37 -16.02 -51.06
N HIS A 412 -67.71 -14.82 -50.56
CA HIS A 412 -69.06 -14.20 -50.45
C HIS A 412 -70.19 -14.68 -49.49
N CYS A 413 -71.02 -13.67 -49.19
CA CYS A 413 -72.30 -13.62 -48.44
C CYS A 413 -72.20 -13.72 -46.90
N SER A 414 -72.66 -12.76 -46.07
CA SER A 414 -73.81 -11.82 -46.09
C SER A 414 -75.16 -12.41 -45.66
N SER A 415 -75.46 -12.33 -44.35
CA SER A 415 -76.77 -12.16 -43.68
C SER A 415 -76.55 -12.35 -42.17
N GLU A 416 -76.76 -11.34 -41.30
CA GLU A 416 -78.04 -10.80 -40.76
C GLU A 416 -78.62 -11.60 -39.57
N ASN A 417 -79.36 -10.85 -38.74
CA ASN A 417 -80.15 -11.23 -37.55
C ASN A 417 -79.36 -11.51 -36.26
N GLU A 418 -79.53 -10.70 -35.19
CA GLU A 418 -80.73 -10.52 -34.33
C GLU A 418 -80.96 -11.73 -33.40
N CYS A 419 -81.41 -11.60 -32.14
CA CYS A 419 -81.46 -10.50 -31.16
C CYS A 419 -81.92 -11.14 -29.81
N SER A 420 -81.87 -10.41 -28.69
CA SER A 420 -82.65 -10.67 -27.46
C SER A 420 -82.39 -11.98 -26.68
N SER A 421 -82.23 -12.06 -25.36
CA SER A 421 -82.22 -11.15 -24.20
C SER A 421 -82.42 -12.05 -22.95
N THR A 422 -81.92 -11.63 -21.76
CA THR A 422 -82.30 -12.12 -20.40
C THR A 422 -81.99 -13.61 -20.07
N SER A 423 -81.57 -14.03 -18.88
CA SER A 423 -81.36 -13.43 -17.53
C SER A 423 -80.38 -14.34 -16.73
N ALA A 424 -79.79 -14.04 -15.57
CA ALA A 424 -79.76 -12.86 -14.67
C ALA A 424 -78.50 -12.91 -13.75
N VAL A 425 -78.33 -11.86 -12.91
CA VAL A 425 -77.89 -11.82 -11.48
C VAL A 425 -77.11 -13.06 -10.96
N GLU A 426 -75.89 -12.95 -10.42
CA GLU A 426 -75.56 -12.19 -9.19
C GLU A 426 -74.08 -11.72 -9.09
N GLU A 427 -73.79 -10.90 -8.07
CA GLU A 427 -72.55 -10.16 -7.80
C GLU A 427 -71.29 -11.05 -7.60
N SER A 428 -70.05 -10.60 -7.85
CA SER A 428 -69.43 -9.40 -7.25
C SER A 428 -68.22 -8.83 -8.01
N ASN A 429 -68.00 -7.52 -7.79
CA ASN A 429 -66.96 -6.65 -8.37
C ASN A 429 -65.53 -7.23 -8.31
N LYS A 430 -64.76 -7.19 -9.41
CA LYS A 430 -64.03 -6.02 -9.96
C LYS A 430 -63.02 -5.40 -9.00
N ASP A 431 -61.86 -4.90 -9.41
CA ASP A 431 -61.00 -5.08 -10.58
C ASP A 431 -59.82 -4.10 -10.35
N LYS A 432 -58.62 -4.52 -10.74
CA LYS A 432 -57.49 -3.63 -11.08
C LYS A 432 -57.74 -3.13 -12.54
N PRO A 433 -56.94 -2.24 -13.18
CA PRO A 433 -55.82 -1.42 -12.68
C PRO A 433 -55.73 0.01 -13.32
N ASP A 434 -54.57 0.65 -13.09
CA ASP A 434 -53.77 1.48 -14.04
C ASP A 434 -54.16 2.90 -14.54
N CYS A 435 -53.14 3.77 -14.39
CA CYS A 435 -52.51 4.59 -15.44
C CYS A 435 -52.82 6.11 -15.65
N LEU A 436 -51.69 6.85 -15.67
CA LEU A 436 -51.30 7.99 -16.54
C LEU A 436 -51.18 9.44 -15.99
N SER A 437 -49.91 9.84 -15.84
CA SER A 437 -49.21 10.98 -16.49
C SER A 437 -49.38 12.46 -16.06
N SER A 438 -48.42 13.28 -16.53
CA SER A 438 -48.07 14.71 -16.26
C SER A 438 -47.25 14.93 -14.97
N VAL A 439 -45.95 15.31 -14.98
CA VAL A 439 -45.18 16.36 -15.69
C VAL A 439 -45.54 17.79 -15.26
N LEU A 440 -44.69 18.39 -14.41
CA LEU A 440 -44.18 19.76 -14.57
C LEU A 440 -43.00 20.02 -13.60
N ASN A 441 -42.18 21.03 -13.94
CA ASN A 441 -40.90 21.37 -13.28
C ASN A 441 -41.10 22.11 -11.94
N ASP A 442 -40.07 22.11 -11.09
CA ASP A 442 -39.28 23.36 -10.94
C ASP A 442 -37.90 23.15 -10.28
N HIS A 443 -36.92 23.91 -10.78
CA HIS A 443 -35.61 24.09 -10.15
C HIS A 443 -35.73 25.03 -8.94
N LEU A 444 -34.84 24.89 -7.93
CA LEU A 444 -34.12 26.03 -7.33
C LEU A 444 -33.05 25.61 -6.30
N SER A 445 -31.82 26.08 -6.56
CA SER A 445 -30.71 26.27 -5.62
C SER A 445 -29.99 27.57 -6.05
N PRO A 446 -29.04 28.11 -5.27
CA PRO A 446 -29.11 28.54 -3.87
C PRO A 446 -28.77 30.05 -3.74
N ARG A 447 -28.98 30.71 -2.59
CA ARG A 447 -28.34 32.01 -2.30
C ARG A 447 -28.03 32.27 -0.82
N ASP A 448 -26.94 33.00 -0.63
CA ASP A 448 -26.30 33.41 0.62
C ASP A 448 -27.05 34.49 1.40
N CYS A 449 -26.74 34.63 2.70
CA CYS A 449 -26.27 35.91 3.27
C CYS A 449 -25.55 35.71 4.62
N CYS A 450 -24.67 36.67 4.95
CA CYS A 450 -23.64 36.55 5.98
C CYS A 450 -24.00 37.24 7.32
N GLN A 451 -23.02 37.21 8.25
CA GLN A 451 -22.93 37.91 9.54
C GLN A 451 -23.76 37.28 10.68
N GLY A 452 -23.26 37.06 11.90
CA GLY A 452 -21.93 37.30 12.47
C GLY A 452 -22.04 37.86 13.89
N ASN A 453 -21.35 37.27 14.88
CA ASN A 453 -20.95 37.94 16.13
C ASN A 453 -20.09 37.03 17.03
N THR A 454 -19.02 37.59 17.58
CA THR A 454 -18.33 37.12 18.80
C THR A 454 -18.88 37.85 20.02
N PRO A 455 -18.60 37.37 21.23
CA PRO A 455 -17.90 38.25 22.16
C PRO A 455 -16.74 37.58 22.91
N ARG A 456 -15.89 38.42 23.54
CA ARG A 456 -14.77 38.02 24.40
C ARG A 456 -15.23 37.73 25.82
N THR A 457 -14.58 36.74 26.46
CA THR A 457 -13.78 36.92 27.69
C THR A 457 -12.67 35.88 27.70
#